data_AF-A0A8C5K3T4-F1
#
_entry.id   AF-A0A8C5K3T4-F1
#
_cell.length_a   1.000
_cell.length_b   1.000
_cell.length_c   1.000
_cell.angle_alpha   90.00
_cell.angle_beta   90.00
_cell.angle_gamma   90.00
#
_symmetry.space_group_name_H-M   'P 1'
#
loop_
_entity.id
_entity.type
_entity.pdbx_description
1 polymer ?
#
loop_
_entity_poly.entity_id
_entity_poly.type
_entity_poly.pdbx_seq_one_letter_code
_entity_poly.pdbx_strand_id
1 'polypeptide(L)'
;MQAAGEPPNPQPSLSGDHRIQDGDFVVLKREDVFKAVQVQRRKKVTFEKQWFYLDNVIGHSYGSTFEVTSGGNLQLKKKTEAPTAETKEAGTDNRNIIDDGKSQKLTQDDIKALKDKGIKGEEIVQQLIENSTTFRDKTEFAQDKYIKKKKKKYEAIITILKPSTRILSIMYYAREPGKINHMRYDTLAQMLTLGNIRAGNKMLVMETCSGLVLGAVMERMGGFGSIIQLYPGDGPVRAATACFGFPKSFLNGLYEFPLNKVDSLLNGTFSAEMLSSEPKDRSLVEENNGAFEEKQASEQANEDCRAGAPDGSHPEEQDKMEISPDPQYKEPKERGNRKDYIQEKQRRQEEQRKRRVEAAALLSERNADGLIVASRFHPTPLLLSLLDFVAPSRPFVVYCQYKEPLLECYTKLRERGGVINLRLSETWLRNYQVLPDRSHPKLLMSGGGGYLLSGFTVVLDNLRADPILKSNTSMLDSHEMEQPTAKKQKCTESSLPCNS
;
A
#
# COMPACT_ATOMS: atom_id res chain seq x y z
N MET A 1 11.11 -57.95 -13.78
CA MET A 1 11.61 -56.91 -12.85
C MET A 1 10.64 -55.74 -12.90
N GLN A 2 9.70 -55.68 -11.97
CA GLN A 2 8.80 -54.55 -11.78
C GLN A 2 9.52 -53.54 -10.88
N ALA A 3 9.74 -52.33 -11.39
CA ALA A 3 10.27 -51.23 -10.59
C ALA A 3 9.14 -50.68 -9.71
N ALA A 4 9.32 -50.78 -8.39
CA ALA A 4 8.44 -50.22 -7.39
C ALA A 4 8.54 -48.68 -7.44
N GLY A 5 7.42 -48.01 -7.70
CA GLY A 5 7.30 -46.56 -7.60
C GLY A 5 7.32 -46.12 -6.14
N GLU A 6 8.15 -45.12 -5.82
CA GLU A 6 8.15 -44.44 -4.54
C GLU A 6 6.77 -43.79 -4.27
N PRO A 7 6.28 -43.83 -3.02
CA PRO A 7 5.02 -43.17 -2.69
C PRO A 7 5.19 -41.64 -2.76
N PRO A 8 4.13 -40.91 -3.14
CA PRO A 8 4.18 -39.45 -3.17
C PRO A 8 4.43 -38.91 -1.76
N ASN A 9 5.40 -38.00 -1.63
CA ASN A 9 5.67 -37.27 -0.39
C ASN A 9 4.37 -36.70 0.19
N PRO A 10 4.14 -36.81 1.52
CA PRO A 10 2.97 -36.21 2.14
C PRO A 10 2.97 -34.71 1.86
N GLN A 11 1.87 -34.22 1.26
CA GLN A 11 1.63 -32.80 1.12
C GLN A 11 1.77 -32.13 2.50
N PRO A 12 2.50 -31.00 2.63
CA PRO A 12 2.55 -30.29 3.89
C PRO A 12 1.13 -29.90 4.28
N SER A 13 0.69 -30.35 5.44
CA SER A 13 -0.61 -30.01 6.01
C SER A 13 -0.72 -28.49 6.13
N LEU A 14 -1.57 -27.86 5.32
CA LEU A 14 -1.95 -26.44 5.39
C LEU A 14 -2.84 -26.13 6.62
N SER A 15 -2.66 -26.85 7.72
CA SER A 15 -3.39 -26.68 8.97
C SER A 15 -2.55 -25.87 9.96
N GLY A 16 -2.14 -24.67 9.56
CA GLY A 16 -1.69 -23.65 10.50
C GLY A 16 -2.92 -22.97 11.09
N ASP A 17 -3.10 -23.08 12.40
CA ASP A 17 -4.26 -22.60 13.16
C ASP A 17 -4.68 -21.19 12.70
N HIS A 18 -5.78 -21.08 11.93
CA HIS A 18 -6.21 -19.85 11.23
C HIS A 18 -6.90 -18.83 12.17
N ARG A 19 -6.47 -18.78 13.43
CA ARG A 19 -7.03 -17.95 14.49
C ARG A 19 -6.11 -16.77 14.78
N ILE A 20 -6.69 -15.70 15.27
CA ILE A 20 -5.97 -14.49 15.67
C ILE A 20 -5.16 -14.79 16.92
N GLN A 21 -3.88 -14.45 16.92
CA GLN A 21 -2.98 -14.63 18.05
C GLN A 21 -2.44 -13.28 18.58
N ASP A 22 -1.87 -13.31 19.78
CA ASP A 22 -1.13 -12.16 20.30
C ASP A 22 0.15 -11.95 19.49
N GLY A 23 0.50 -10.71 19.20
CA GLY A 23 1.63 -10.34 18.33
C GLY A 23 1.32 -10.34 16.83
N ASP A 24 0.19 -10.91 16.39
CA ASP A 24 -0.21 -10.93 14.98
C ASP A 24 -0.40 -9.51 14.43
N PHE A 25 0.02 -9.30 13.19
CA PHE A 25 -0.40 -8.13 12.42
C PHE A 25 -1.79 -8.39 11.83
N VAL A 26 -2.73 -7.47 12.08
CA VAL A 26 -4.12 -7.58 11.63
C VAL A 26 -4.61 -6.28 11.02
N VAL A 27 -5.70 -6.34 10.25
CA VAL A 27 -6.37 -5.16 9.71
C VAL A 27 -7.77 -5.04 10.28
N LEU A 28 -8.03 -3.91 10.93
CA LEU A 28 -9.35 -3.52 11.40
C LEU A 28 -10.15 -2.96 10.22
N LYS A 29 -11.38 -3.42 10.05
CA LYS A 29 -12.32 -2.92 9.03
C LYS A 29 -13.61 -2.43 9.70
N ARG A 30 -14.03 -1.22 9.36
CA ARG A 30 -15.39 -0.71 9.62
C ARG A 30 -15.91 -0.09 8.33
N GLU A 31 -17.03 -0.61 7.81
CA GLU A 31 -17.51 -0.26 6.47
C GLU A 31 -16.38 -0.47 5.42
N ASP A 32 -16.02 0.57 4.67
CA ASP A 32 -14.93 0.56 3.70
C ASP A 32 -13.63 1.20 4.25
N VAL A 33 -13.56 1.48 5.55
CA VAL A 33 -12.38 2.06 6.22
C VAL A 33 -11.53 0.95 6.83
N PHE A 34 -10.22 1.04 6.63
CA PHE A 34 -9.24 0.05 7.08
C PHE A 34 -8.15 0.69 7.95
N LYS A 35 -7.66 -0.04 8.96
CA LYS A 35 -6.49 0.34 9.75
C LYS A 35 -5.69 -0.89 10.16
N ALA A 36 -4.41 -0.96 9.79
CA ALA A 36 -3.50 -2.01 10.21
C ALA A 36 -2.98 -1.74 11.63
N VAL A 37 -2.93 -2.78 12.44
CA VAL A 37 -2.43 -2.75 13.83
C VAL A 37 -1.76 -4.07 14.17
N GLN A 38 -0.87 -4.05 15.16
CA GLN A 38 -0.35 -5.27 15.78
C GLN A 38 -1.18 -5.58 17.03
N VAL A 39 -1.65 -6.82 17.16
CA VAL A 39 -2.33 -7.31 18.37
C VAL A 39 -1.32 -7.34 19.51
N GLN A 40 -1.63 -6.64 20.58
CA GLN A 40 -0.83 -6.63 21.81
C GLN A 40 -1.79 -6.57 22.99
N ARG A 41 -1.63 -7.47 23.96
CA ARG A 41 -2.44 -7.47 25.19
C ARG A 41 -2.34 -6.14 25.93
N ARG A 42 -3.46 -5.68 26.48
CA ARG A 42 -3.58 -4.45 27.28
C ARG A 42 -3.13 -3.18 26.55
N LYS A 43 -3.09 -3.19 25.22
CA LYS A 43 -2.79 -2.02 24.41
C LYS A 43 -4.06 -1.34 23.91
N LYS A 44 -4.19 -0.06 24.22
CA LYS A 44 -5.27 0.79 23.72
C LYS A 44 -5.05 1.09 22.24
N VAL A 45 -6.05 0.80 21.41
CA VAL A 45 -6.06 1.12 19.98
C VAL A 45 -7.20 2.07 19.68
N THR A 46 -6.93 3.10 18.87
CA THR A 46 -7.96 4.02 18.38
C THR A 46 -8.35 3.68 16.94
N PHE A 47 -9.64 3.68 16.62
CA PHE A 47 -10.14 3.49 15.25
C PHE A 47 -11.53 4.13 15.11
N GLU A 48 -11.73 4.93 14.06
CA GLU A 48 -13.01 5.61 13.76
C GLU A 48 -13.64 6.31 14.99
N LYS A 49 -12.85 7.14 15.68
CA LYS A 49 -13.22 7.93 16.88
C LYS A 49 -13.58 7.10 18.13
N GLN A 50 -13.24 5.82 18.14
CA GLN A 50 -13.41 4.94 19.29
C GLN A 50 -12.08 4.37 19.75
N TRP A 51 -11.99 4.02 21.03
CA TRP A 51 -10.87 3.32 21.60
C TRP A 51 -11.31 1.96 22.14
N PHE A 52 -10.45 0.96 22.02
CA PHE A 52 -10.70 -0.39 22.54
C PHE A 52 -9.41 -1.19 22.74
N TYR A 53 -9.54 -2.31 23.42
CA TYR A 53 -8.51 -3.32 23.63
C TYR A 53 -8.73 -4.53 22.70
N LEU A 54 -7.64 -5.11 22.21
CA LEU A 54 -7.67 -6.26 21.28
C LEU A 54 -7.61 -7.62 21.99
N ASP A 55 -7.54 -7.64 23.32
CA ASP A 55 -7.42 -8.86 24.12
C ASP A 55 -8.54 -9.88 23.80
N ASN A 56 -9.77 -9.40 23.61
CA ASN A 56 -10.94 -10.24 23.36
C ASN A 56 -11.03 -10.79 21.92
N VAL A 57 -10.18 -10.36 20.99
CA VAL A 57 -10.21 -10.89 19.61
C VAL A 57 -9.34 -12.15 19.45
N ILE A 58 -8.46 -12.41 20.42
CA ILE A 58 -7.53 -13.55 20.40
C ILE A 58 -8.31 -14.87 20.46
N GLY A 59 -7.91 -15.84 19.65
CA GLY A 59 -8.54 -17.16 19.56
C GLY A 59 -9.74 -17.23 18.61
N HIS A 60 -10.22 -16.10 18.07
CA HIS A 60 -11.26 -16.06 17.04
C HIS A 60 -10.67 -16.17 15.63
N SER A 61 -11.48 -16.63 14.67
CA SER A 61 -11.08 -16.69 13.26
C SER A 61 -11.01 -15.31 12.62
N TYR A 62 -10.10 -15.13 11.67
CA TYR A 62 -10.11 -13.96 10.79
C TYR A 62 -11.45 -13.83 10.04
N GLY A 63 -11.97 -12.61 9.93
CA GLY A 63 -13.31 -12.32 9.41
C GLY A 63 -14.38 -12.18 10.49
N SER A 64 -14.06 -12.47 11.75
CA SER A 64 -14.99 -12.27 12.88
C SER A 64 -15.31 -10.79 13.09
N THR A 65 -16.56 -10.51 13.44
CA THR A 65 -17.10 -9.17 13.70
C THR A 65 -17.32 -8.94 15.18
N PHE A 66 -16.96 -7.76 15.66
CA PHE A 66 -17.04 -7.36 17.06
C PHE A 66 -17.76 -6.03 17.19
N GLU A 67 -18.49 -5.89 18.28
CA GLU A 67 -19.08 -4.61 18.71
C GLU A 67 -18.27 -4.05 19.88
N VAL A 68 -18.03 -2.74 19.85
CA VAL A 68 -17.35 -2.03 20.94
C VAL A 68 -18.33 -1.75 22.06
N THR A 69 -18.09 -2.28 23.26
CA THR A 69 -18.92 -2.03 24.43
C THR A 69 -18.34 -0.95 25.35
N SER A 70 -19.14 -0.50 26.31
CA SER A 70 -18.71 0.38 27.40
C SER A 70 -17.43 -0.15 28.05
N GLY A 71 -16.44 0.73 28.23
CA GLY A 71 -15.11 0.36 28.74
C GLY A 71 -14.09 -0.11 27.69
N GLY A 72 -14.41 -0.05 26.40
CA GLY A 72 -13.47 -0.35 25.31
C GLY A 72 -13.19 -1.84 25.12
N ASN A 73 -14.08 -2.71 25.59
CA ASN A 73 -14.02 -4.14 25.33
C ASN A 73 -14.69 -4.48 23.99
N LEU A 74 -14.23 -5.54 23.35
CA LEU A 74 -14.82 -6.07 22.13
C LEU A 74 -15.66 -7.31 22.45
N GLN A 75 -16.91 -7.31 22.01
CA GLN A 75 -17.80 -8.46 22.10
C GLN A 75 -18.07 -9.05 20.73
N LEU A 76 -17.94 -10.37 20.60
CA LEU A 76 -18.20 -11.06 19.33
C LEU A 76 -19.68 -10.93 18.95
N LYS A 77 -19.95 -10.32 17.80
CA LYS A 77 -21.29 -10.26 17.22
C LYS A 77 -21.58 -11.57 16.49
N LYS A 78 -22.51 -12.36 17.02
CA LYS A 78 -23.05 -13.52 16.29
C LYS A 78 -23.82 -13.00 15.07
N LYS A 79 -23.79 -13.73 13.96
CA LYS A 79 -24.61 -13.39 12.79
C LYS A 79 -26.07 -13.42 13.22
N THR A 80 -26.71 -12.26 13.27
CA THR A 80 -28.17 -12.18 13.38
C THR A 80 -28.73 -12.71 12.07
N GLU A 81 -29.56 -13.76 12.13
CA GLU A 81 -30.35 -14.18 10.99
C GLU A 81 -31.20 -12.99 10.52
N ALA A 82 -31.33 -12.84 9.21
CA ALA A 82 -32.14 -11.75 8.65
C ALA A 82 -33.55 -11.87 9.24
N PRO A 83 -34.11 -10.80 9.83
CA PRO A 83 -35.48 -10.86 10.31
C PRO A 83 -36.38 -11.22 9.13
N THR A 84 -37.19 -12.25 9.33
CA THR A 84 -38.30 -12.64 8.45
C THR A 84 -39.12 -11.40 8.11
N ALA A 85 -39.51 -11.28 6.84
CA ALA A 85 -40.23 -10.15 6.29
C ALA A 85 -41.57 -9.95 7.02
N GLU A 86 -41.57 -9.17 8.09
CA GLU A 86 -42.77 -8.52 8.58
C GLU A 86 -43.20 -7.50 7.52
N THR A 87 -44.50 -7.47 7.21
CA THR A 87 -45.14 -6.48 6.34
C THR A 87 -44.85 -5.07 6.88
N LYS A 88 -43.81 -4.43 6.35
CA LYS A 88 -43.46 -3.05 6.68
C LYS A 88 -44.39 -2.11 5.95
N GLU A 89 -45.19 -1.36 6.69
CA GLU A 89 -45.97 -0.24 6.15
C GLU A 89 -45.01 0.78 5.54
N ALA A 90 -45.20 1.12 4.26
CA ALA A 90 -44.37 2.06 3.52
C ALA A 90 -45.20 2.88 2.53
N GLY A 91 -44.85 4.15 2.36
CA GLY A 91 -45.46 5.02 1.36
C GLY A 91 -44.96 4.75 -0.06
N THR A 92 -45.64 5.30 -1.06
CA THR A 92 -45.27 5.16 -2.48
C THR A 92 -44.51 6.36 -3.04
N ASP A 93 -44.73 7.55 -2.49
CA ASP A 93 -44.12 8.79 -2.94
C ASP A 93 -43.87 9.76 -1.79
N ASN A 94 -43.14 10.84 -2.09
CA ASN A 94 -42.79 11.88 -1.13
C ASN A 94 -43.62 13.16 -1.31
N ARG A 95 -44.77 13.13 -2.01
CA ARG A 95 -45.51 14.36 -2.38
C ARG A 95 -46.03 15.14 -1.18
N ASN A 96 -46.30 14.45 -0.07
CA ASN A 96 -46.82 15.01 1.18
C ASN A 96 -45.75 15.07 2.29
N ILE A 97 -44.49 14.68 2.01
CA ILE A 97 -43.42 14.76 3.00
C ILE A 97 -42.84 16.17 2.97
N ILE A 98 -42.97 16.89 4.08
CA ILE A 98 -42.49 18.27 4.26
C ILE A 98 -41.26 18.24 5.19
N ASP A 99 -40.19 18.96 4.81
CA ASP A 99 -39.02 19.14 5.67
C ASP A 99 -39.26 20.27 6.68
N ASP A 100 -40.00 19.96 7.74
CA ASP A 100 -40.38 20.88 8.81
C ASP A 100 -39.30 21.07 9.89
N GLY A 101 -38.20 20.31 9.82
CA GLY A 101 -37.18 20.22 10.85
C GLY A 101 -37.63 19.58 12.17
N LYS A 102 -38.88 19.12 12.27
CA LYS A 102 -39.54 18.61 13.49
C LYS A 102 -39.97 17.14 13.37
N SER A 103 -39.61 16.50 12.26
CA SER A 103 -39.90 15.09 11.98
C SER A 103 -39.33 14.11 13.01
N GLN A 104 -38.21 14.44 13.67
CA GLN A 104 -37.62 13.63 14.74
C GLN A 104 -38.02 14.21 16.09
N LYS A 105 -38.72 13.42 16.91
CA LYS A 105 -39.22 13.87 18.22
C LYS A 105 -38.16 13.85 19.33
N LEU A 106 -37.08 13.09 19.16
CA LEU A 106 -35.94 13.07 20.10
C LEU A 106 -34.98 14.23 19.82
N THR A 107 -34.57 14.93 20.87
CA THR A 107 -33.58 16.00 20.76
C THR A 107 -32.15 15.46 20.66
N GLN A 108 -31.19 16.34 20.32
CA GLN A 108 -29.78 15.96 20.31
C GLN A 108 -29.28 15.54 21.70
N ASP A 109 -29.77 16.17 22.77
CA ASP A 109 -29.35 15.88 24.13
C ASP A 109 -29.94 14.56 24.64
N ASP A 110 -31.18 14.22 24.25
CA ASP A 110 -31.74 12.88 24.50
C ASP A 110 -30.87 11.78 23.88
N ILE A 111 -30.40 12.00 22.64
CA ILE A 111 -29.53 11.05 21.94
C ILE A 111 -28.17 10.91 22.63
N LYS A 112 -27.62 11.99 23.21
CA LYS A 112 -26.41 11.91 24.03
C LYS A 112 -26.68 11.12 25.30
N ALA A 113 -27.77 11.41 26.00
CA ALA A 113 -28.16 10.70 27.21
C ALA A 113 -28.34 9.19 26.97
N LEU A 114 -28.89 8.77 25.83
CA LEU A 114 -28.98 7.35 25.46
C LEU A 114 -27.60 6.70 25.30
N LYS A 115 -26.62 7.42 24.73
CA LYS A 115 -25.24 6.94 24.60
C LYS A 115 -24.52 6.90 25.95
N ASP A 116 -24.71 7.91 26.78
CA ASP A 116 -24.08 8.03 28.09
C ASP A 116 -24.60 6.95 29.06
N LYS A 117 -25.87 6.54 28.90
CA LYS A 117 -26.46 5.37 29.56
C LYS A 117 -25.88 4.03 29.07
N GLY A 118 -25.05 4.02 28.03
CA GLY A 118 -24.45 2.80 27.49
C GLY A 118 -25.43 1.89 26.76
N ILE A 119 -26.55 2.43 26.25
CA ILE A 119 -27.54 1.67 25.48
C ILE A 119 -26.92 1.18 24.16
N LYS A 120 -27.27 -0.04 23.75
CA LYS A 120 -26.78 -0.65 22.51
C LYS A 120 -27.14 0.19 21.29
N GLY A 121 -26.26 0.20 20.29
CA GLY A 121 -26.44 0.99 19.07
C GLY A 121 -27.73 0.64 18.32
N GLU A 122 -28.11 -0.64 18.30
CA GLU A 122 -29.33 -1.14 17.67
C GLU A 122 -30.61 -0.55 18.29
N GLU A 123 -30.66 -0.49 19.63
CA GLU A 123 -31.79 0.08 20.37
C GLU A 123 -31.94 1.58 20.10
N ILE A 124 -30.81 2.31 20.00
CA ILE A 124 -30.83 3.73 19.61
C ILE A 124 -31.41 3.89 18.20
N VAL A 125 -31.08 2.98 17.27
CA VAL A 125 -31.64 3.02 15.91
C VAL A 125 -33.15 2.77 15.95
N GLN A 126 -33.62 1.82 16.75
CA GLN A 126 -35.03 1.50 16.90
C GLN A 126 -35.82 2.69 17.47
N GLN A 127 -35.34 3.32 18.55
CA GLN A 127 -35.98 4.51 19.12
C GLN A 127 -36.00 5.69 18.14
N LEU A 128 -34.96 5.85 17.31
CA LEU A 128 -34.93 6.89 16.27
C LEU A 128 -35.91 6.62 15.12
N ILE A 129 -36.30 5.37 14.90
CA ILE A 129 -37.33 4.98 13.93
C ILE A 129 -38.71 5.29 14.52
N GLU A 130 -38.99 4.83 15.73
CA GLU A 130 -40.26 5.02 16.43
C GLU A 130 -40.61 6.51 16.65
N ASN A 131 -39.59 7.34 16.90
CA ASN A 131 -39.76 8.78 17.11
C ASN A 131 -39.69 9.61 15.82
N SER A 132 -39.60 8.97 14.64
CA SER A 132 -39.63 9.65 13.34
C SER A 132 -41.04 9.66 12.76
N THR A 133 -41.72 10.80 12.79
CA THR A 133 -43.10 10.94 12.28
C THR A 133 -43.21 10.56 10.80
N THR A 134 -42.19 10.87 10.00
CA THR A 134 -42.16 10.63 8.55
C THR A 134 -41.62 9.25 8.16
N PHE A 135 -41.32 8.35 9.12
CA PHE A 135 -40.67 7.08 8.76
C PHE A 135 -41.61 6.15 7.98
N ARG A 136 -42.85 5.98 8.45
CA ARG A 136 -43.88 5.16 7.80
C ARG A 136 -44.28 5.70 6.41
N ASP A 137 -44.26 7.02 6.24
CA ASP A 137 -44.67 7.68 4.99
C ASP A 137 -43.58 7.59 3.90
N LYS A 138 -42.34 7.20 4.27
CA LYS A 138 -41.25 6.98 3.32
C LYS A 138 -41.47 5.72 2.51
N THR A 139 -40.95 5.74 1.29
CA THR A 139 -40.80 4.53 0.47
C THR A 139 -39.90 3.52 1.14
N GLU A 140 -40.07 2.24 0.81
CA GLU A 140 -39.25 1.14 1.34
C GLU A 140 -37.75 1.42 1.15
N PHE A 141 -37.34 1.90 -0.03
CA PHE A 141 -35.95 2.25 -0.29
C PHE A 141 -35.45 3.42 0.55
N ALA A 142 -36.30 4.40 0.86
CA ALA A 142 -35.96 5.52 1.74
C ALA A 142 -35.89 5.09 3.21
N GLN A 143 -36.76 4.16 3.65
CA GLN A 143 -36.68 3.52 4.97
C GLN A 143 -35.36 2.75 5.13
N ASP A 144 -35.02 1.87 4.17
CA ASP A 144 -33.75 1.14 4.13
C ASP A 144 -32.54 2.09 4.19
N LYS A 145 -32.55 3.15 3.37
CA LYS A 145 -31.49 4.15 3.32
C LYS A 145 -31.36 4.89 4.66
N TYR A 146 -32.49 5.20 5.32
CA TYR A 146 -32.51 5.80 6.65
C TYR A 146 -31.89 4.86 7.69
N ILE A 147 -32.37 3.61 7.77
CA ILE A 147 -31.85 2.60 8.71
C ILE A 147 -30.36 2.42 8.50
N LYS A 148 -29.89 2.21 7.25
CA LYS A 148 -28.46 2.04 6.94
C LYS A 148 -27.62 3.23 7.41
N LYS A 149 -28.10 4.46 7.23
CA LYS A 149 -27.43 5.68 7.71
C LYS A 149 -27.33 5.71 9.23
N LYS A 150 -28.36 5.28 9.94
CA LYS A 150 -28.39 5.23 11.42
C LYS A 150 -27.49 4.10 11.93
N LYS A 151 -27.61 2.88 11.41
CA LYS A 151 -26.74 1.74 11.75
C LYS A 151 -25.26 2.09 11.58
N LYS A 152 -24.86 2.68 10.45
CA LYS A 152 -23.47 3.11 10.22
C LYS A 152 -22.93 4.04 11.34
N LYS A 153 -23.79 4.90 11.89
CA LYS A 153 -23.43 5.89 12.92
C LYS A 153 -23.41 5.29 14.33
N TYR A 154 -24.40 4.46 14.67
CA TYR A 154 -24.62 3.99 16.05
C TYR A 154 -24.17 2.54 16.29
N GLU A 155 -24.24 1.66 15.29
CA GLU A 155 -23.68 0.31 15.36
C GLU A 155 -22.20 0.34 14.96
N ALA A 156 -21.32 0.37 15.96
CA ALA A 156 -19.88 0.34 15.76
C ALA A 156 -19.37 -1.10 15.59
N ILE A 157 -19.60 -1.67 14.40
CA ILE A 157 -19.16 -3.04 14.08
C ILE A 157 -17.76 -2.98 13.46
N ILE A 158 -16.83 -3.73 14.03
CA ILE A 158 -15.45 -3.85 13.58
C ILE A 158 -15.21 -5.30 13.15
N THR A 159 -14.67 -5.50 11.95
CA THR A 159 -14.24 -6.82 11.46
C THR A 159 -12.73 -6.91 11.54
N ILE A 160 -12.20 -8.01 12.09
CA ILE A 160 -10.76 -8.26 12.12
C ILE A 160 -10.37 -9.11 10.92
N LEU A 161 -9.51 -8.59 10.05
CA LEU A 161 -9.10 -9.22 8.81
C LEU A 161 -7.62 -9.59 8.82
N LYS A 162 -7.30 -10.66 8.09
CA LYS A 162 -5.91 -11.04 7.83
C LYS A 162 -5.30 -10.05 6.84
N PRO A 163 -4.08 -9.55 7.08
CA PRO A 163 -3.39 -8.71 6.11
C PRO A 163 -3.20 -9.44 4.76
N SER A 164 -3.32 -8.68 3.68
CA SER A 164 -3.03 -9.13 2.32
C SER A 164 -2.74 -7.93 1.44
N THR A 165 -2.08 -8.14 0.30
CA THR A 165 -1.85 -7.08 -0.69
C THR A 165 -3.12 -6.33 -1.02
N ARG A 166 -4.23 -7.05 -1.23
CA ARG A 166 -5.54 -6.46 -1.54
C ARG A 166 -6.00 -5.48 -0.47
N ILE A 167 -5.96 -5.89 0.81
CA ILE A 167 -6.48 -5.07 1.91
C ILE A 167 -5.53 -3.90 2.20
N LEU A 168 -4.21 -4.15 2.25
CA LEU A 168 -3.23 -3.13 2.57
C LEU A 168 -3.13 -2.07 1.47
N SER A 169 -3.19 -2.45 0.19
CA SER A 169 -3.17 -1.48 -0.92
C SER A 169 -4.42 -0.60 -0.95
N ILE A 170 -5.62 -1.17 -0.69
CA ILE A 170 -6.85 -0.37 -0.52
C ILE A 170 -6.71 0.59 0.67
N MET A 171 -6.21 0.09 1.81
CA MET A 171 -6.01 0.89 3.02
C MET A 171 -5.07 2.07 2.78
N TYR A 172 -3.89 1.82 2.21
CA TYR A 172 -2.91 2.88 1.97
C TYR A 172 -3.43 3.90 0.97
N TYR A 173 -4.09 3.49 -0.12
CA TYR A 173 -4.67 4.42 -1.08
C TYR A 173 -5.76 5.31 -0.47
N ALA A 174 -6.58 4.77 0.43
CA ALA A 174 -7.65 5.53 1.08
C ALA A 174 -7.15 6.42 2.22
N ARG A 175 -6.18 5.96 3.01
CA ARG A 175 -5.76 6.60 4.27
C ARG A 175 -4.50 7.45 4.13
N GLU A 176 -3.56 7.02 3.31
CA GLU A 176 -2.21 7.57 3.21
C GLU A 176 -1.69 7.55 1.75
N PRO A 177 -2.45 8.06 0.76
CA PRO A 177 -2.09 7.92 -0.65
C PRO A 177 -0.74 8.58 -0.99
N GLY A 178 -0.39 9.68 -0.32
CA GLY A 178 0.91 10.35 -0.50
C GLY A 178 2.11 9.47 -0.15
N LYS A 179 1.98 8.56 0.83
CA LYS A 179 3.06 7.63 1.24
C LYS A 179 3.35 6.54 0.21
N ILE A 180 2.48 6.39 -0.79
CA ILE A 180 2.59 5.40 -1.87
C ILE A 180 2.52 6.05 -3.25
N ASN A 181 2.85 7.35 -3.35
CA ASN A 181 2.84 8.12 -4.59
C ASN A 181 1.51 8.04 -5.34
N HIS A 182 0.39 7.99 -4.62
CA HIS A 182 -0.97 7.83 -5.16
C HIS A 182 -1.18 6.59 -6.05
N MET A 183 -0.37 5.55 -5.85
CA MET A 183 -0.52 4.29 -6.58
C MET A 183 -1.80 3.57 -6.15
N ARG A 184 -2.75 3.42 -7.07
CA ARG A 184 -3.99 2.70 -6.77
C ARG A 184 -3.76 1.19 -6.78
N TYR A 185 -4.60 0.47 -6.05
CA TYR A 185 -4.48 -0.97 -5.85
C TYR A 185 -4.67 -1.80 -7.13
N ASP A 186 -5.47 -1.33 -8.10
CA ASP A 186 -5.57 -1.92 -9.44
C ASP A 186 -4.28 -1.71 -10.25
N THR A 187 -3.66 -0.53 -10.17
CA THR A 187 -2.34 -0.26 -10.77
C THR A 187 -1.27 -1.19 -10.20
N LEU A 188 -1.23 -1.37 -8.87
CA LEU A 188 -0.33 -2.32 -8.22
C LEU A 188 -0.57 -3.77 -8.72
N ALA A 189 -1.83 -4.18 -8.88
CA ALA A 189 -2.15 -5.50 -9.41
C ALA A 189 -1.65 -5.69 -10.85
N GLN A 190 -1.74 -4.65 -11.70
CA GLN A 190 -1.16 -4.67 -13.04
C GLN A 190 0.37 -4.78 -12.98
N MET A 191 1.04 -4.06 -12.09
CA MET A 191 2.51 -4.15 -11.94
C MET A 191 2.97 -5.57 -11.61
N LEU A 192 2.29 -6.24 -10.68
CA LEU A 192 2.62 -7.62 -10.29
C LEU A 192 2.40 -8.61 -11.45
N THR A 193 1.42 -8.33 -12.31
CA THR A 193 1.08 -9.20 -13.45
C THR A 193 2.00 -8.95 -14.63
N LEU A 194 2.18 -7.70 -15.04
CA LEU A 194 3.09 -7.30 -16.12
C LEU A 194 4.55 -7.63 -15.79
N GLY A 195 4.94 -7.53 -14.51
CA GLY A 195 6.25 -7.95 -14.02
C GLY A 195 6.40 -9.47 -13.84
N ASN A 196 5.36 -10.26 -14.13
CA ASN A 196 5.36 -11.72 -14.01
C ASN A 196 5.88 -12.22 -12.64
N ILE A 197 5.42 -11.58 -11.56
CA ILE A 197 5.90 -11.87 -10.21
C ILE A 197 5.36 -13.23 -9.76
N ARG A 198 6.29 -14.15 -9.46
CA ARG A 198 6.02 -15.53 -9.05
C ARG A 198 7.19 -16.11 -8.26
N ALA A 199 6.91 -17.20 -7.55
CA ALA A 199 7.89 -17.99 -6.82
C ALA A 199 9.09 -18.38 -7.71
N GLY A 200 10.30 -18.25 -7.17
CA GLY A 200 11.55 -18.66 -7.82
C GLY A 200 12.27 -17.55 -8.61
N ASN A 201 11.61 -16.43 -8.89
CA ASN A 201 12.26 -15.31 -9.58
C ASN A 201 13.38 -14.66 -8.74
N LYS A 202 14.40 -14.11 -9.41
CA LYS A 202 15.32 -13.10 -8.86
C LYS A 202 14.83 -11.69 -9.24
N MET A 203 14.21 -10.96 -8.32
CA MET A 203 13.56 -9.67 -8.61
C MET A 203 14.39 -8.47 -8.13
N LEU A 204 14.46 -7.43 -8.96
CA LEU A 204 14.94 -6.11 -8.55
C LEU A 204 13.76 -5.20 -8.22
N VAL A 205 13.80 -4.54 -7.06
CA VAL A 205 12.74 -3.62 -6.63
C VAL A 205 13.36 -2.31 -6.17
N MET A 206 13.03 -1.21 -6.85
CA MET A 206 13.31 0.15 -6.39
C MET A 206 12.00 0.83 -6.02
N GLU A 207 11.77 1.04 -4.73
CA GLU A 207 10.54 1.68 -4.26
C GLU A 207 10.75 2.76 -3.20
N THR A 208 9.81 3.71 -3.16
CA THR A 208 9.62 4.61 -2.02
C THR A 208 8.15 4.66 -1.61
N CYS A 209 7.46 3.51 -1.66
CA CYS A 209 6.04 3.35 -1.35
C CYS A 209 5.81 2.72 0.03
N SER A 210 6.60 3.14 1.02
CA SER A 210 6.56 2.67 2.41
C SER A 210 6.77 1.16 2.62
N GLY A 211 7.27 0.42 1.63
CA GLY A 211 7.40 -1.05 1.72
C GLY A 211 6.22 -1.82 1.10
N LEU A 212 5.22 -1.13 0.53
CA LEU A 212 3.99 -1.76 0.05
C LEU A 212 4.24 -2.59 -1.21
N VAL A 213 5.05 -2.09 -2.15
CA VAL A 213 5.37 -2.81 -3.38
C VAL A 213 6.25 -4.01 -3.06
N LEU A 214 7.25 -3.85 -2.19
CA LEU A 214 8.05 -4.97 -1.69
C LEU A 214 7.16 -6.04 -1.05
N GLY A 215 6.25 -5.65 -0.15
CA GLY A 215 5.36 -6.61 0.51
C GLY A 215 4.47 -7.36 -0.48
N ALA A 216 3.95 -6.67 -1.48
CA ALA A 216 3.15 -7.30 -2.53
C ALA A 216 3.95 -8.29 -3.39
N VAL A 217 5.21 -7.96 -3.70
CA VAL A 217 6.13 -8.87 -4.40
C VAL A 217 6.44 -10.09 -3.52
N MET A 218 6.77 -9.88 -2.24
CA MET A 218 7.01 -10.95 -1.26
C MET A 218 5.81 -11.90 -1.11
N GLU A 219 4.59 -11.36 -1.03
CA GLU A 219 3.36 -12.16 -0.95
C GLU A 219 3.19 -13.08 -2.16
N ARG A 220 3.48 -12.56 -3.37
CA ARG A 220 3.38 -13.32 -4.63
C ARG A 220 4.50 -14.34 -4.82
N MET A 221 5.68 -14.09 -4.27
CA MET A 221 6.83 -14.99 -4.34
C MET A 221 6.79 -16.09 -3.26
N GLY A 222 6.06 -15.88 -2.17
CA GLY A 222 5.82 -16.91 -1.16
C GLY A 222 7.07 -17.42 -0.45
N GLY A 223 8.15 -16.63 -0.41
CA GLY A 223 9.43 -17.00 0.19
C GLY A 223 10.38 -17.78 -0.72
N PHE A 224 10.04 -17.97 -2.00
CA PHE A 224 10.89 -18.65 -2.98
C PHE A 224 11.53 -17.66 -3.95
N GLY A 225 12.84 -17.80 -4.19
CA GLY A 225 13.63 -16.89 -5.02
C GLY A 225 14.33 -15.83 -4.18
N SER A 226 14.67 -14.70 -4.80
CA SER A 226 15.35 -13.60 -4.10
C SER A 226 14.86 -12.24 -4.59
N ILE A 227 14.88 -11.26 -3.68
CA ILE A 227 14.50 -9.88 -3.95
C ILE A 227 15.66 -8.99 -3.54
N ILE A 228 16.13 -8.15 -4.45
CA ILE A 228 17.14 -7.14 -4.16
C ILE A 228 16.45 -5.78 -4.16
N GLN A 229 16.30 -5.21 -2.96
CA GLN A 229 15.70 -3.90 -2.77
C GLN A 229 16.77 -2.81 -2.86
N LEU A 230 16.63 -1.96 -3.86
CA LEU A 230 17.43 -0.74 -3.98
C LEU A 230 16.79 0.36 -3.15
N TYR A 231 17.59 1.08 -2.36
CA TYR A 231 17.08 2.11 -1.46
C TYR A 231 17.86 3.43 -1.54
N PRO A 232 17.18 4.58 -1.44
CA PRO A 232 17.83 5.87 -1.24
C PRO A 232 18.16 6.11 0.24
N GLY A 233 19.06 7.05 0.52
CA GLY A 233 19.40 7.45 1.90
C GLY A 233 20.04 6.30 2.70
N ASP A 234 19.77 6.27 4.00
CA ASP A 234 20.49 5.39 4.94
C ASP A 234 19.92 3.97 5.01
N GLY A 235 18.69 3.75 4.56
CA GLY A 235 18.06 2.43 4.61
C GLY A 235 16.69 2.35 3.93
N PRO A 236 16.22 1.12 3.63
CA PRO A 236 14.91 0.90 3.02
C PRO A 236 13.78 1.15 4.02
N VAL A 237 12.69 1.77 3.54
CA VAL A 237 11.45 1.91 4.32
C VAL A 237 10.60 0.66 4.15
N ARG A 238 10.27 -0.03 5.25
CA ARG A 238 9.51 -1.29 5.27
C ARG A 238 8.29 -1.29 6.21
N ALA A 239 7.74 -0.11 6.51
CA ALA A 239 6.62 0.04 7.44
C ALA A 239 5.37 -0.74 6.99
N ALA A 240 4.99 -0.62 5.71
CA ALA A 240 3.89 -1.38 5.12
C ALA A 240 4.21 -2.88 5.03
N THR A 241 5.47 -3.24 4.75
CA THR A 241 5.93 -4.63 4.68
C THR A 241 5.73 -5.35 6.01
N ALA A 242 6.01 -4.67 7.13
CA ALA A 242 5.78 -5.22 8.47
C ALA A 242 4.31 -5.58 8.71
N CYS A 243 3.37 -4.79 8.16
CA CYS A 243 1.93 -5.05 8.29
C CYS A 243 1.46 -6.36 7.63
N PHE A 244 2.24 -6.96 6.71
CA PHE A 244 1.90 -8.26 6.12
C PHE A 244 2.11 -9.42 7.10
N GLY A 245 2.94 -9.25 8.14
CA GLY A 245 3.23 -10.32 9.10
C GLY A 245 3.94 -11.53 8.48
N PHE A 246 4.87 -11.31 7.55
CA PHE A 246 5.58 -12.41 6.89
C PHE A 246 6.41 -13.25 7.87
N PRO A 247 6.50 -14.58 7.66
CA PRO A 247 7.42 -15.43 8.41
C PRO A 247 8.88 -15.01 8.21
N LYS A 248 9.73 -15.29 9.20
CA LYS A 248 11.18 -15.00 9.12
C LYS A 248 11.86 -15.66 7.91
N SER A 249 11.35 -16.80 7.43
CA SER A 249 11.88 -17.50 6.25
C SER A 249 11.86 -16.62 4.99
N PHE A 250 10.91 -15.68 4.86
CA PHE A 250 10.82 -14.78 3.72
C PHE A 250 11.97 -13.76 3.69
N LEU A 251 12.61 -13.52 4.84
CA LEU A 251 13.71 -12.56 4.96
C LEU A 251 15.05 -13.13 4.49
N ASN A 252 15.17 -14.46 4.34
CA ASN A 252 16.41 -15.10 3.93
C ASN A 252 16.80 -14.74 2.49
N GLY A 253 15.81 -14.62 1.60
CA GLY A 253 16.00 -14.20 0.21
C GLY A 253 15.86 -12.69 -0.02
N LEU A 254 15.75 -11.88 1.04
CA LEU A 254 15.58 -10.44 0.95
C LEU A 254 16.92 -9.72 1.17
N TYR A 255 17.41 -9.11 0.10
CA TYR A 255 18.65 -8.35 0.04
C TYR A 255 18.36 -6.86 -0.10
N GLU A 256 19.33 -6.04 0.30
CA GLU A 256 19.25 -4.58 0.18
C GLU A 256 20.57 -3.99 -0.28
N PHE A 257 20.50 -3.01 -1.19
CA PHE A 257 21.68 -2.36 -1.74
C PHE A 257 21.44 -0.84 -1.92
N PRO A 258 22.39 0.02 -1.51
CA PRO A 258 22.21 1.46 -1.56
C PRO A 258 22.29 1.99 -3.00
N LEU A 259 21.28 2.77 -3.39
CA LEU A 259 21.12 3.29 -4.76
C LEU A 259 22.29 4.19 -5.19
N ASN A 260 22.87 4.94 -4.25
CA ASN A 260 24.00 5.85 -4.53
C ASN A 260 25.32 5.13 -4.89
N LYS A 261 25.39 3.80 -4.74
CA LYS A 261 26.56 2.99 -5.13
C LYS A 261 26.35 2.20 -6.42
N VAL A 262 25.19 2.35 -7.07
CA VAL A 262 24.87 1.63 -8.31
C VAL A 262 25.82 1.99 -9.45
N ASP A 263 26.16 3.26 -9.63
CA ASP A 263 27.12 3.69 -10.66
C ASP A 263 28.51 3.06 -10.46
N SER A 264 29.01 3.06 -9.23
CA SER A 264 30.28 2.41 -8.89
C SER A 264 30.24 0.89 -9.16
N LEU A 265 29.08 0.26 -8.96
CA LEU A 265 28.91 -1.17 -9.23
C LEU A 265 28.88 -1.47 -10.73
N LEU A 266 28.22 -0.63 -11.53
CA LEU A 266 28.20 -0.77 -13.00
C LEU A 266 29.59 -0.58 -13.61
N ASN A 267 30.38 0.36 -13.05
CA ASN A 267 31.73 0.69 -13.50
C ASN A 267 32.83 -0.23 -12.92
N GLY A 268 32.47 -1.19 -12.05
CA GLY A 268 33.42 -2.11 -11.42
C GLY A 268 34.37 -1.48 -10.39
N THR A 269 34.11 -0.24 -9.96
CA THR A 269 34.92 0.51 -8.97
C THR A 269 34.41 0.37 -7.54
N PHE A 270 33.45 -0.54 -7.32
CA PHE A 270 32.87 -0.77 -6.00
C PHE A 270 33.84 -1.47 -5.05
N SER A 271 34.26 -0.79 -3.97
CA SER A 271 34.94 -1.41 -2.82
C SER A 271 33.99 -1.61 -1.65
N ALA A 272 34.09 -2.76 -0.97
CA ALA A 272 33.33 -3.07 0.24
C ALA A 272 33.58 -2.07 1.38
N GLU A 273 34.69 -1.34 1.34
CA GLU A 273 35.04 -0.28 2.31
C GLU A 273 34.17 0.97 2.12
N MET A 274 33.69 1.23 0.89
CA MET A 274 32.84 2.39 0.58
C MET A 274 31.43 2.31 1.19
N LEU A 275 31.09 1.18 1.82
CA LEU A 275 29.85 0.96 2.57
C LEU A 275 29.91 1.50 4.00
N SER A 276 31.09 1.97 4.46
CA SER A 276 31.37 2.31 5.87
C SER A 276 31.41 3.81 6.21
N SER A 277 31.41 4.72 5.23
CA SER A 277 31.56 6.15 5.50
C SER A 277 30.20 6.85 5.68
N GLU A 278 29.86 7.18 6.92
CA GLU A 278 29.03 8.36 7.20
C GLU A 278 29.84 9.64 6.92
N PRO A 279 29.19 10.79 6.64
CA PRO A 279 29.89 12.07 6.56
C PRO A 279 30.51 12.38 7.93
N LYS A 280 31.82 12.66 7.97
CA LYS A 280 32.45 13.24 9.16
C LYS A 280 31.82 14.60 9.41
N ASP A 281 31.06 14.72 10.49
CA ASP A 281 30.71 16.01 11.09
C ASP A 281 32.01 16.77 11.38
N ARG A 282 32.26 17.83 10.62
CA ARG A 282 33.34 18.78 10.90
C ARG A 282 32.85 19.77 11.95
N SER A 283 33.00 19.40 13.21
CA SER A 283 33.17 20.38 14.30
C SER A 283 33.85 19.70 15.49
N LEU A 284 35.16 19.53 15.40
CA LEU A 284 36.00 19.54 16.60
C LEU A 284 36.24 21.02 16.92
N VAL A 285 35.64 21.51 18.00
CA VAL A 285 36.21 22.63 18.75
C VAL A 285 36.61 22.04 20.09
N GLU A 286 37.89 22.19 20.38
CA GLU A 286 38.60 21.63 21.51
C GLU A 286 37.98 22.08 22.85
N GLU A 287 37.85 21.14 23.77
CA GLU A 287 37.68 21.44 25.19
C GLU A 287 38.94 22.14 25.70
N ASN A 288 38.79 23.34 26.26
CA ASN A 288 39.70 23.82 27.29
C ASN A 288 38.85 24.26 28.50
N ASN A 289 39.02 23.52 29.58
CA ASN A 289 38.43 23.80 30.89
C ASN A 289 39.07 25.04 31.52
N GLY A 290 38.24 25.96 32.00
CA GLY A 290 38.62 27.10 32.84
C GLY A 290 37.45 27.55 33.69
N ALA A 291 37.64 27.53 35.00
CA ALA A 291 36.67 27.65 36.09
C ALA A 291 36.13 29.08 36.35
N PHE A 292 34.94 29.13 36.99
CA PHE A 292 34.31 30.26 37.75
C PHE A 292 33.86 31.47 36.88
N GLU A 293 32.78 32.21 37.12
CA GLU A 293 31.94 32.47 38.31
C GLU A 293 30.59 33.12 37.85
N GLU A 294 29.61 33.18 38.76
CA GLU A 294 28.28 33.78 38.61
C GLU A 294 28.26 35.25 38.16
N LYS A 295 27.24 35.68 37.39
CA LYS A 295 26.29 36.75 37.80
C LYS A 295 25.18 37.08 36.80
N GLN A 296 24.10 37.57 37.42
CA GLN A 296 22.76 37.91 36.97
C GLN A 296 22.63 39.21 36.15
N ALA A 297 21.38 39.45 35.71
CA ALA A 297 20.69 40.71 35.34
C ALA A 297 20.85 41.13 33.86
N SER A 298 19.79 41.06 33.02
CA SER A 298 18.69 42.05 32.84
C SER A 298 19.24 43.45 32.50
N GLU A 299 18.78 44.20 31.49
CA GLU A 299 17.40 44.54 31.11
C GLU A 299 17.44 45.55 29.92
N GLN A 300 16.25 45.93 29.43
CA GLN A 300 15.91 47.05 28.50
C GLN A 300 15.98 46.76 26.98
N ALA A 301 14.87 46.66 26.21
CA ALA A 301 13.58 47.39 26.07
C ALA A 301 13.65 48.61 25.12
N ASN A 302 12.93 48.52 23.99
CA ASN A 302 11.89 49.44 23.46
C ASN A 302 11.65 49.18 21.96
N GLU A 303 10.43 48.77 21.55
CA GLU A 303 9.28 49.58 21.06
C GLU A 303 9.53 50.14 19.65
N ASP A 304 8.66 50.07 18.63
CA ASP A 304 7.19 50.10 18.53
C ASP A 304 6.86 49.81 17.02
N CYS A 305 5.69 49.35 16.50
CA CYS A 305 4.34 49.90 16.60
C CYS A 305 3.27 49.00 15.89
N ARG A 306 2.12 48.80 16.58
CA ARG A 306 0.66 48.71 16.23
C ARG A 306 0.16 48.76 14.76
N ALA A 307 -1.04 48.29 14.36
CA ALA A 307 -2.19 47.56 14.95
C ALA A 307 -3.21 47.20 13.83
N GLY A 308 -4.10 46.22 14.07
CA GLY A 308 -5.34 46.02 13.31
C GLY A 308 -5.98 44.63 13.51
N ALA A 309 -7.14 44.58 14.15
CA ALA A 309 -8.01 43.40 14.36
C ALA A 309 -9.47 43.82 14.03
N PRO A 310 -10.52 42.97 14.14
CA PRO A 310 -10.64 41.50 14.03
C PRO A 310 -11.76 41.07 13.03
N ASP A 311 -11.78 39.82 12.54
CA ASP A 311 -13.03 39.04 12.48
C ASP A 311 -12.77 37.54 12.24
N GLY A 312 -13.67 36.70 12.75
CA GLY A 312 -13.45 35.28 13.03
C GLY A 312 -13.64 34.28 11.88
N SER A 313 -13.14 33.07 12.11
CA SER A 313 -13.70 31.82 11.59
C SER A 313 -13.01 30.61 12.24
N HIS A 314 -13.81 29.55 12.39
CA HIS A 314 -13.55 28.21 12.95
C HIS A 314 -12.13 27.64 12.79
N PRO A 315 -11.60 26.91 13.80
CA PRO A 315 -10.52 25.97 13.56
C PRO A 315 -11.08 24.67 12.97
N GLU A 316 -10.76 24.41 11.70
CA GLU A 316 -10.75 23.07 11.14
C GLU A 316 -9.67 22.25 11.84
N GLU A 317 -10.07 21.29 12.68
CA GLU A 317 -9.16 20.23 13.14
C GLU A 317 -8.81 19.33 11.95
N GLN A 318 -7.74 19.70 11.24
CA GLN A 318 -7.00 18.79 10.39
C GLN A 318 -6.35 17.74 11.29
N ASP A 319 -6.90 16.53 11.24
CA ASP A 319 -6.34 15.31 11.81
C ASP A 319 -5.06 14.94 11.03
N LYS A 320 -3.99 15.74 11.24
CA LYS A 320 -2.63 15.42 10.81
C LYS A 320 -2.16 14.27 11.69
N MET A 321 -1.98 13.10 11.07
CA MET A 321 -1.26 12.01 11.72
C MET A 321 0.22 12.41 11.78
N GLU A 322 0.60 13.07 12.87
CA GLU A 322 1.93 12.84 13.43
C GLU A 322 2.04 11.34 13.70
N ILE A 323 2.94 10.69 12.97
CA ILE A 323 3.69 9.59 13.57
C ILE A 323 4.81 10.30 14.30
N SER A 324 4.50 10.84 15.48
CA SER A 324 5.52 11.27 16.43
C SER A 324 6.25 9.99 16.84
N PRO A 325 7.56 9.86 16.64
CA PRO A 325 8.34 9.04 17.55
C PRO A 325 8.23 9.77 18.88
N ASP A 326 7.36 9.30 19.77
CA ASP A 326 7.19 9.89 21.09
C ASP A 326 8.58 10.13 21.70
N PRO A 327 8.95 11.39 22.05
CA PRO A 327 10.12 11.62 22.86
C PRO A 327 9.76 11.09 24.24
N GLN A 328 10.06 9.80 24.47
CA GLN A 328 10.09 9.24 25.80
C GLN A 328 10.92 10.19 26.66
N TYR A 329 10.25 10.91 27.56
CA TYR A 329 10.79 11.12 28.89
C TYR A 329 11.09 9.71 29.42
N LYS A 330 12.31 9.27 29.12
CA LYS A 330 12.93 8.13 29.75
C LYS A 330 13.06 8.56 31.20
N GLU A 331 12.22 8.03 32.08
CA GLU A 331 12.72 7.67 33.39
C GLU A 331 14.08 6.99 33.17
N PRO A 332 15.14 7.41 33.88
CA PRO A 332 16.50 7.03 33.56
C PRO A 332 16.62 5.51 33.66
N LYS A 333 16.43 4.84 32.53
CA LYS A 333 16.75 3.43 32.35
C LYS A 333 18.21 3.32 32.73
N GLU A 334 18.43 2.48 33.73
CA GLU A 334 19.71 2.07 34.27
C GLU A 334 20.78 2.10 33.18
N ARG A 335 21.93 2.70 33.50
CA ARG A 335 23.11 2.79 32.65
C ARG A 335 23.56 1.37 32.24
N GLY A 336 22.90 0.78 31.25
CA GLY A 336 23.41 -0.36 30.52
C GLY A 336 24.73 0.05 29.88
N ASN A 337 25.73 -0.82 29.98
CA ASN A 337 27.10 -0.53 29.57
C ASN A 337 27.14 0.08 28.17
N ARG A 338 27.58 1.35 28.06
CA ARG A 338 27.81 2.05 26.77
C ARG A 338 28.66 1.22 25.81
N LYS A 339 29.53 0.35 26.35
CA LYS A 339 30.36 -0.61 25.62
C LYS A 339 29.53 -1.67 24.88
N ASP A 340 28.50 -2.23 25.51
CA ASP A 340 27.65 -3.28 24.93
C ASP A 340 26.81 -2.72 23.77
N TYR A 341 26.33 -1.48 23.89
CA TYR A 341 25.62 -0.80 22.80
C TYR A 341 26.53 -0.52 21.59
N ILE A 342 27.78 -0.08 21.83
CA ILE A 342 28.75 0.15 20.76
C ILE A 342 29.09 -1.17 20.06
N GLN A 343 29.26 -2.26 20.82
CA GLN A 343 29.53 -3.59 20.27
C GLN A 343 28.35 -4.10 19.44
N GLU A 344 27.11 -3.97 19.92
CA GLU A 344 25.92 -4.36 19.16
C GLU A 344 25.74 -3.51 17.89
N LYS A 345 26.06 -2.20 17.96
CA LYS A 345 26.07 -1.32 16.79
C LYS A 345 27.08 -1.79 15.74
N GLN A 346 28.30 -2.12 16.15
CA GLN A 346 29.33 -2.65 15.25
C GLN A 346 28.92 -3.99 14.63
N ARG A 347 28.34 -4.90 15.42
CA ARG A 347 27.83 -6.19 14.94
C ARG A 347 26.76 -6.01 13.85
N ARG A 348 25.81 -5.10 14.07
CA ARG A 348 24.76 -4.79 13.08
C ARG A 348 25.32 -4.15 11.82
N GLN A 349 26.30 -3.26 11.95
CA GLN A 349 26.98 -2.65 10.80
C GLN A 349 27.73 -3.69 9.96
N GLU A 350 28.43 -4.61 10.60
CA GLU A 350 29.15 -5.68 9.90
C GLU A 350 28.20 -6.67 9.22
N GLU A 351 27.10 -7.04 9.88
CA GLU A 351 26.06 -7.89 9.28
C GLU A 351 25.41 -7.21 8.07
N GLN A 352 25.11 -5.91 8.17
CA GLN A 352 24.60 -5.11 7.05
C GLN A 352 25.62 -5.01 5.92
N ARG A 353 26.90 -4.80 6.24
CA ARG A 353 27.99 -4.74 5.24
C ARG A 353 28.08 -6.06 4.49
N LYS A 354 28.07 -7.19 5.21
CA LYS A 354 28.08 -8.53 4.61
C LYS A 354 26.90 -8.73 3.65
N ARG A 355 25.67 -8.41 4.08
CA ARG A 355 24.47 -8.51 3.23
C ARG A 355 24.54 -7.62 1.99
N ARG A 356 25.12 -6.43 2.10
CA ARG A 356 25.30 -5.50 0.95
C ARG A 356 26.32 -6.03 -0.05
N VAL A 357 27.39 -6.67 0.41
CA VAL A 357 28.38 -7.32 -0.49
C VAL A 357 27.75 -8.51 -1.21
N GLU A 358 26.97 -9.32 -0.50
CA GLU A 358 26.20 -10.41 -1.12
C GLU A 358 25.21 -9.87 -2.17
N ALA A 359 24.48 -8.80 -1.85
CA ALA A 359 23.59 -8.13 -2.80
C ALA A 359 24.35 -7.58 -4.02
N ALA A 360 25.53 -7.01 -3.83
CA ALA A 360 26.39 -6.51 -4.90
C ALA A 360 26.86 -7.63 -5.84
N ALA A 361 27.25 -8.79 -5.28
CA ALA A 361 27.62 -9.96 -6.06
C ALA A 361 26.43 -10.46 -6.90
N LEU A 362 25.25 -10.57 -6.30
CA LEU A 362 24.02 -10.98 -6.99
C LEU A 362 23.61 -10.01 -8.10
N LEU A 363 23.80 -8.70 -7.91
CA LEU A 363 23.57 -7.69 -8.94
C LEU A 363 24.59 -7.80 -10.08
N SER A 364 25.86 -8.07 -9.74
CA SER A 364 26.95 -8.18 -10.72
C SER A 364 26.79 -9.35 -11.68
N GLU A 365 26.00 -10.37 -11.32
CA GLU A 365 25.64 -11.47 -12.23
C GLU A 365 24.79 -11.04 -13.43
N ARG A 366 24.13 -9.87 -13.38
CA ARG A 366 23.30 -9.30 -14.45
C ARG A 366 22.23 -10.25 -15.00
N ASN A 367 21.71 -11.12 -14.14
CA ASN A 367 20.78 -12.20 -14.51
C ASN A 367 19.43 -12.11 -13.78
N ALA A 368 19.00 -10.90 -13.39
CA ALA A 368 17.72 -10.75 -12.71
C ALA A 368 16.53 -11.07 -13.64
N ASP A 369 15.46 -11.65 -13.07
CA ASP A 369 14.27 -12.08 -13.78
C ASP A 369 13.22 -10.98 -13.98
N GLY A 370 13.45 -9.80 -13.42
CA GLY A 370 12.63 -8.63 -13.69
C GLY A 370 12.96 -7.44 -12.80
N LEU A 371 12.42 -6.29 -13.16
CA LEU A 371 12.63 -5.02 -12.49
C LEU A 371 11.30 -4.30 -12.23
N ILE A 372 11.05 -3.92 -10.98
CA ILE A 372 9.92 -3.09 -10.57
C ILE A 372 10.44 -1.76 -10.02
N VAL A 373 9.97 -0.64 -10.58
CA VAL A 373 10.29 0.71 -10.10
C VAL A 373 9.00 1.44 -9.73
N ALA A 374 8.91 1.92 -8.49
CA ALA A 374 7.79 2.72 -8.01
C ALA A 374 8.25 3.70 -6.93
N SER A 375 8.65 4.90 -7.33
CA SER A 375 9.26 5.87 -6.42
C SER A 375 8.79 7.30 -6.68
N ARG A 376 9.14 8.19 -5.76
CA ARG A 376 8.98 9.65 -5.90
C ARG A 376 10.04 10.31 -6.79
N PHE A 377 11.06 9.57 -7.23
CA PHE A 377 12.14 10.09 -8.06
C PHE A 377 11.78 10.01 -9.54
N HIS A 378 12.53 10.76 -10.36
CA HIS A 378 12.39 10.69 -11.80
C HIS A 378 12.73 9.28 -12.32
N PRO A 379 11.84 8.62 -13.09
CA PRO A 379 12.00 7.22 -13.46
C PRO A 379 13.08 6.97 -14.52
N THR A 380 13.32 7.92 -15.43
CA THR A 380 14.25 7.76 -16.56
C THR A 380 15.65 7.32 -16.14
N PRO A 381 16.38 8.06 -15.26
CA PRO A 381 17.75 7.66 -14.89
C PRO A 381 17.77 6.32 -14.14
N LEU A 382 16.78 6.06 -13.28
CA LEU A 382 16.67 4.78 -12.57
C LEU A 382 16.58 3.63 -13.56
N LEU A 383 15.70 3.74 -14.56
CA LEU A 383 15.48 2.65 -15.48
C LEU A 383 16.70 2.41 -16.38
N LEU A 384 17.35 3.47 -16.87
CA LEU A 384 18.51 3.34 -17.74
C LEU A 384 19.69 2.63 -17.05
N SER A 385 19.93 2.92 -15.76
CA SER A 385 20.99 2.27 -14.99
C SER A 385 20.60 0.86 -14.52
N LEU A 386 19.35 0.65 -14.08
CA LEU A 386 18.96 -0.60 -13.44
C LEU A 386 18.62 -1.73 -14.41
N LEU A 387 18.30 -1.42 -15.67
CA LEU A 387 18.08 -2.46 -16.70
C LEU A 387 19.34 -3.27 -17.02
N ASP A 388 20.53 -2.72 -16.76
CA ASP A 388 21.82 -3.39 -16.98
C ASP A 388 22.03 -4.62 -16.09
N PHE A 389 21.26 -4.75 -15.02
CA PHE A 389 21.27 -5.90 -14.11
C PHE A 389 20.22 -6.97 -14.47
N VAL A 390 19.37 -6.72 -15.46
CA VAL A 390 18.25 -7.59 -15.84
C VAL A 390 18.64 -8.48 -17.01
N ALA A 391 18.36 -9.77 -16.91
CA ALA A 391 18.62 -10.72 -17.99
C ALA A 391 17.79 -10.40 -19.24
N PRO A 392 18.21 -10.81 -20.45
CA PRO A 392 17.37 -10.75 -21.65
C PRO A 392 16.06 -11.54 -21.51
N SER A 393 15.03 -11.15 -22.26
CA SER A 393 13.70 -11.76 -22.26
C SER A 393 13.04 -11.76 -20.88
N ARG A 394 13.20 -10.66 -20.12
CA ARG A 394 12.59 -10.46 -18.80
C ARG A 394 11.76 -9.19 -18.75
N PRO A 395 10.63 -9.20 -18.01
CA PRO A 395 9.77 -8.04 -17.93
C PRO A 395 10.35 -6.98 -16.99
N PHE A 396 10.07 -5.72 -17.31
CA PHE A 396 10.21 -4.61 -16.37
C PHE A 396 8.92 -3.79 -16.32
N VAL A 397 8.66 -3.20 -15.17
CA VAL A 397 7.50 -2.31 -14.96
C VAL A 397 7.92 -1.10 -14.14
N VAL A 398 7.58 0.07 -14.65
CA VAL A 398 7.83 1.37 -14.02
C VAL A 398 6.52 2.07 -13.77
N TYR A 399 6.28 2.41 -12.52
CA TYR A 399 5.19 3.25 -12.07
C TYR A 399 5.62 4.72 -11.99
N CYS A 400 4.74 5.61 -12.44
CA CYS A 400 4.84 7.03 -12.14
C CYS A 400 3.44 7.61 -11.89
N GLN A 401 3.35 8.57 -10.95
CA GLN A 401 2.11 9.31 -10.71
C GLN A 401 1.71 10.16 -11.93
N TYR A 402 2.70 10.62 -12.70
CA TYR A 402 2.54 11.53 -13.84
C TYR A 402 2.91 10.82 -15.14
N LYS A 403 2.30 11.25 -16.25
CA LYS A 403 2.46 10.60 -17.56
C LYS A 403 3.73 11.06 -18.27
N GLU A 404 4.06 12.33 -18.13
CA GLU A 404 5.11 13.05 -18.83
C GLU A 404 6.50 12.43 -18.59
N PRO A 405 6.89 12.07 -17.35
CA PRO A 405 8.17 11.40 -17.12
C PRO A 405 8.28 10.04 -17.81
N LEU A 406 7.16 9.34 -17.99
CA LEU A 406 7.14 8.05 -18.69
C LEU A 406 7.21 8.21 -20.22
N LEU A 407 6.73 9.32 -20.78
CA LEU A 407 6.90 9.64 -22.20
C LEU A 407 8.37 9.92 -22.54
N GLU A 408 9.05 10.67 -21.67
CA GLU A 408 10.49 10.87 -21.78
C GLU A 408 11.23 9.53 -21.66
N CYS A 409 10.92 8.75 -20.63
CA CYS A 409 11.52 7.43 -20.39
C CYS A 409 11.31 6.49 -21.58
N TYR A 410 10.11 6.45 -22.18
CA TYR A 410 9.82 5.68 -23.38
C TYR A 410 10.75 6.05 -24.54
N THR A 411 10.97 7.35 -24.76
CA THR A 411 11.84 7.86 -25.83
C THR A 411 13.29 7.48 -25.57
N LYS A 412 13.78 7.66 -24.34
CA LYS A 412 15.15 7.29 -23.94
C LYS A 412 15.42 5.79 -23.99
N LEU A 413 14.44 4.96 -23.67
CA LEU A 413 14.54 3.51 -23.85
C LEU A 413 14.64 3.12 -25.32
N ARG A 414 13.89 3.79 -26.20
CA ARG A 414 13.98 3.58 -27.65
C ARG A 414 15.35 3.99 -28.20
N GLU A 415 15.93 5.09 -27.70
CA GLU A 415 17.29 5.53 -28.05
C GLU A 415 18.36 4.52 -27.57
N ARG A 416 18.28 4.06 -26.32
CA ARG A 416 19.22 3.09 -25.73
C ARG A 416 19.15 1.72 -26.43
N GLY A 417 17.95 1.29 -26.81
CA GLY A 417 17.70 -0.07 -27.29
C GLY A 417 17.74 -1.12 -26.17
N GLY A 418 17.75 -2.40 -26.55
CA GLY A 418 17.74 -3.52 -25.61
C GLY A 418 16.39 -3.77 -24.93
N VAL A 419 15.30 -3.20 -25.47
CA VAL A 419 13.94 -3.42 -25.00
C VAL A 419 12.95 -3.58 -26.17
N ILE A 420 11.88 -4.34 -25.94
CA ILE A 420 10.80 -4.56 -26.91
C ILE A 420 9.43 -4.51 -26.23
N ASN A 421 8.36 -4.36 -27.02
CA ASN A 421 6.97 -4.33 -26.55
C ASN A 421 6.72 -3.26 -25.49
N LEU A 422 7.33 -2.08 -25.67
CA LEU A 422 7.11 -0.93 -24.80
C LEU A 422 5.63 -0.52 -24.82
N ARG A 423 5.01 -0.55 -23.66
CA ARG A 423 3.60 -0.20 -23.44
C ARG A 423 3.49 0.82 -22.32
N LEU A 424 3.02 2.02 -22.67
CA LEU A 424 2.51 3.00 -21.72
C LEU A 424 1.01 2.76 -21.52
N SER A 425 0.58 2.59 -20.28
CA SER A 425 -0.81 2.25 -19.95
C SER A 425 -1.28 2.88 -18.64
N GLU A 426 -2.59 2.95 -18.51
CA GLU A 426 -3.31 3.46 -17.35
C GLU A 426 -4.53 2.56 -17.12
N THR A 427 -4.96 2.39 -15.86
CA THR A 427 -6.19 1.67 -15.53
C THR A 427 -7.19 2.57 -14.84
N TRP A 428 -8.46 2.42 -15.24
CA TRP A 428 -9.58 3.10 -14.62
C TRP A 428 -10.44 2.08 -13.90
N LEU A 429 -10.79 2.40 -12.65
CA LEU A 429 -11.57 1.54 -11.80
C LEU A 429 -12.94 2.15 -11.51
N ARG A 430 -14.00 1.36 -11.68
CA ARG A 430 -15.37 1.76 -11.35
C ARG A 430 -16.01 0.73 -10.43
N ASN A 431 -16.43 1.17 -9.25
CA ASN A 431 -17.17 0.36 -8.30
C ASN A 431 -18.68 0.51 -8.50
N TYR A 432 -19.43 -0.56 -8.22
CA TYR A 432 -20.88 -0.60 -8.40
C TYR A 432 -21.59 -0.83 -7.06
N GLN A 433 -22.76 -0.23 -6.92
CA GLN A 433 -23.78 -0.69 -6.01
C GLN A 433 -24.64 -1.71 -6.75
N VAL A 434 -24.80 -2.90 -6.16
CA VAL A 434 -25.63 -3.97 -6.68
C VAL A 434 -26.64 -4.32 -5.60
N LEU A 435 -27.86 -3.81 -5.76
CA LEU A 435 -29.00 -4.03 -4.87
C LEU A 435 -30.26 -4.14 -5.75
N PRO A 436 -31.28 -4.93 -5.35
CA PRO A 436 -32.55 -4.99 -6.06
C PRO A 436 -33.11 -3.59 -6.32
N ASP A 437 -33.45 -3.32 -7.57
CA ASP A 437 -33.97 -2.05 -8.11
C ASP A 437 -33.16 -0.77 -7.81
N ARG A 438 -31.91 -0.93 -7.33
CA ARG A 438 -31.05 0.17 -6.85
C ARG A 438 -29.60 0.00 -7.34
N SER A 439 -29.41 -0.60 -8.51
CA SER A 439 -28.10 -0.92 -9.07
C SER A 439 -27.57 0.22 -9.94
N HIS A 440 -26.41 0.77 -9.58
CA HIS A 440 -25.76 1.86 -10.32
C HIS A 440 -24.26 1.99 -9.94
N PRO A 441 -23.43 2.65 -10.76
CA PRO A 441 -22.06 2.98 -10.39
C PRO A 441 -21.98 3.89 -9.15
N LYS A 442 -20.95 3.74 -8.31
CA LYS A 442 -20.72 4.58 -7.12
C LYS A 442 -19.80 5.77 -7.40
N LEU A 443 -18.56 5.51 -7.83
CA LEU A 443 -17.55 6.54 -8.11
C LEU A 443 -17.40 6.78 -9.62
N LEU A 444 -17.05 8.03 -9.96
CA LEU A 444 -16.61 8.38 -11.31
C LEU A 444 -15.19 7.82 -11.53
N MET A 445 -14.93 7.31 -12.74
CA MET A 445 -13.60 6.82 -13.12
C MET A 445 -12.60 7.98 -13.03
N SER A 446 -11.46 7.78 -12.35
CA SER A 446 -10.42 8.80 -12.23
C SER A 446 -9.06 8.25 -12.62
N GLY A 447 -8.27 9.09 -13.31
CA GLY A 447 -6.89 8.77 -13.70
C GLY A 447 -5.85 8.95 -12.59
N GLY A 448 -6.27 9.36 -11.40
CA GLY A 448 -5.38 9.53 -10.22
C GLY A 448 -4.91 8.20 -9.59
N GLY A 449 -4.76 7.14 -10.38
CA GLY A 449 -4.19 5.86 -9.95
C GLY A 449 -2.76 5.64 -10.45
N GLY A 450 -2.25 6.58 -11.25
CA GLY A 450 -0.92 6.58 -11.85
C GLY A 450 -0.84 5.76 -13.15
N TYR A 451 0.32 5.86 -13.78
CA TYR A 451 0.61 5.33 -15.10
C TYR A 451 1.71 4.27 -15.02
N LEU A 452 1.69 3.33 -15.95
CA LEU A 452 2.67 2.24 -16.06
C LEU A 452 3.37 2.27 -17.41
N LEU A 453 4.69 2.25 -17.39
CA LEU A 453 5.53 1.89 -18.53
C LEU A 453 6.04 0.46 -18.32
N SER A 454 5.79 -0.41 -19.28
CA SER A 454 6.19 -1.82 -19.22
C SER A 454 6.81 -2.27 -20.54
N GLY A 455 7.62 -3.32 -20.49
CA GLY A 455 8.24 -3.92 -21.66
C GLY A 455 9.06 -5.14 -21.29
N PHE A 456 9.74 -5.72 -22.27
CA PHE A 456 10.66 -6.83 -22.09
C PHE A 456 12.08 -6.42 -22.50
N THR A 457 13.07 -6.88 -21.76
CA THR A 457 14.48 -6.76 -22.15
C THR A 457 14.77 -7.69 -23.32
N VAL A 458 15.68 -7.29 -24.20
CA VAL A 458 16.23 -8.12 -25.27
C VAL A 458 17.74 -7.95 -25.33
N VAL A 459 18.42 -8.88 -25.98
CA VAL A 459 19.86 -8.75 -26.23
C VAL A 459 20.09 -7.49 -27.08
N LEU A 460 21.07 -6.69 -26.70
CA LEU A 460 21.50 -5.55 -27.51
C LEU A 460 22.22 -6.07 -28.75
N ASP A 461 21.86 -5.56 -29.92
CA ASP A 461 22.59 -5.86 -31.15
C ASP A 461 23.99 -5.27 -31.06
N ASN A 462 25.01 -6.14 -30.90
CA ASN A 462 26.42 -5.75 -30.95
C ASN A 462 26.88 -5.35 -32.38
N LEU A 463 25.96 -5.11 -33.32
CA LEU A 463 26.24 -4.81 -34.73
C LEU A 463 27.01 -3.50 -34.96
N ARG A 464 27.36 -2.74 -33.91
CA ARG A 464 28.30 -1.61 -34.00
C ARG A 464 29.77 -2.00 -33.80
N ALA A 465 30.09 -3.24 -33.41
CA ALA A 465 31.45 -3.69 -33.09
C ALA A 465 32.08 -4.68 -34.08
N ASP A 466 31.31 -5.28 -35.01
CA ASP A 466 31.85 -6.26 -35.97
C ASP A 466 32.08 -5.65 -37.37
N PRO A 467 33.33 -5.52 -37.85
CA PRO A 467 33.62 -5.03 -39.21
C PRO A 467 33.18 -6.00 -40.32
N ILE A 468 32.87 -7.25 -39.98
CA ILE A 468 32.69 -8.35 -40.94
C ILE A 468 31.32 -8.29 -41.64
N LEU A 469 30.30 -7.73 -40.97
CA LEU A 469 28.94 -7.63 -41.54
C LEU A 469 28.73 -6.45 -42.50
N LYS A 470 29.71 -5.56 -42.69
CA LYS A 470 29.62 -4.49 -43.70
C LYS A 470 29.79 -4.98 -45.14
N SER A 471 30.29 -6.19 -45.35
CA SER A 471 30.54 -6.72 -46.70
C SER A 471 29.29 -7.30 -47.37
N ASN A 472 28.30 -7.75 -46.59
CA ASN A 472 27.13 -8.46 -47.13
C ASN A 472 25.91 -7.56 -47.42
N THR A 473 25.95 -6.28 -47.06
CA THR A 473 24.84 -5.34 -47.31
C THR A 473 24.90 -4.69 -48.70
N SER A 474 25.95 -4.93 -49.49
CA SER A 474 26.09 -4.34 -50.84
C SER A 474 25.46 -5.17 -51.97
N MET A 475 24.92 -6.36 -51.67
CA MET A 475 24.41 -7.31 -52.68
C MET A 475 22.90 -7.59 -52.60
N LEU A 476 22.14 -6.82 -51.82
CA LEU A 476 20.69 -7.02 -51.64
C LEU A 476 19.81 -5.84 -52.09
N ASP A 477 20.38 -4.74 -52.59
CA ASP A 477 19.64 -3.58 -53.12
C ASP A 477 19.19 -3.74 -54.59
N SER A 478 18.73 -4.93 -54.96
CA SER A 478 18.11 -5.14 -56.29
C SER A 478 17.02 -6.20 -56.26
N HIS A 479 15.97 -5.97 -55.48
CA HIS A 479 14.66 -6.55 -55.78
C HIS A 479 13.56 -5.53 -55.49
N GLU A 480 12.80 -5.22 -56.54
CA GLU A 480 11.69 -4.28 -56.58
C GLU A 480 10.64 -4.53 -55.49
N MET A 481 10.10 -3.43 -54.95
CA MET A 481 8.95 -3.41 -54.06
C MET A 481 7.68 -3.83 -54.80
N GLU A 482 7.12 -5.00 -54.50
CA GLU A 482 5.69 -5.26 -54.67
C GLU A 482 4.98 -5.21 -53.31
N GLN A 483 4.10 -4.21 -53.14
CA GLN A 483 3.20 -4.12 -51.99
C GLN A 483 2.06 -5.15 -52.15
N PRO A 484 1.74 -5.99 -51.15
CA PRO A 484 0.52 -6.77 -51.18
C PRO A 484 -0.67 -5.90 -50.77
N THR A 485 -1.69 -5.89 -51.62
CA THR A 485 -2.97 -5.19 -51.44
C THR A 485 -3.79 -5.74 -50.27
N ALA A 486 -4.44 -4.83 -49.54
CA ALA A 486 -5.32 -5.15 -48.41
C ALA A 486 -6.58 -5.91 -48.86
N LYS A 487 -6.70 -7.20 -48.50
CA LYS A 487 -7.95 -7.95 -48.65
C LYS A 487 -8.96 -7.54 -47.58
N LYS A 488 -9.99 -6.78 -47.97
CA LYS A 488 -11.23 -6.63 -47.20
C LYS A 488 -11.98 -7.97 -47.23
N GLN A 489 -12.16 -8.59 -46.06
CA GLN A 489 -12.98 -9.78 -45.91
C GLN A 489 -14.44 -9.36 -45.74
N LYS A 490 -15.30 -9.77 -46.67
CA LYS A 490 -16.75 -9.50 -46.67
C LYS A 490 -17.43 -10.58 -45.83
N CYS A 491 -18.01 -10.23 -44.68
CA CYS A 491 -18.91 -11.12 -43.95
C CYS A 491 -20.17 -11.32 -44.79
N THR A 492 -20.45 -12.56 -45.17
CA THR A 492 -21.73 -12.97 -45.74
C THR A 492 -22.70 -13.24 -44.60
N GLU A 493 -23.77 -12.46 -44.53
CA GLU A 493 -24.94 -12.75 -43.69
C GLU A 493 -25.61 -14.03 -44.20
N SER A 494 -25.65 -15.06 -43.36
CA SER A 494 -26.52 -16.21 -43.55
C SER A 494 -27.89 -15.88 -42.96
N SER A 495 -28.87 -15.63 -43.83
CA SER A 495 -30.28 -15.57 -43.48
C SER A 495 -30.80 -16.97 -43.11
N LEU A 496 -31.26 -17.12 -41.86
CA LEU A 496 -32.13 -18.24 -41.46
C LEU A 496 -33.59 -17.87 -41.75
N PRO A 497 -34.41 -18.75 -42.34
CA PRO A 497 -35.82 -18.47 -42.56
C PRO A 497 -36.62 -18.64 -41.27
N CYS A 498 -37.41 -17.62 -40.91
CA CYS A 498 -38.52 -17.75 -39.98
C CYS A 498 -39.58 -18.65 -40.61
N ASN A 499 -39.87 -19.80 -39.98
CA ASN A 499 -41.12 -20.51 -40.22
C ASN A 499 -42.22 -19.89 -39.35
N SER A 500 -43.34 -19.67 -40.03
CA SER A 500 -44.67 -19.26 -39.56
C SER A 500 -45.23 -20.10 -38.42
#